data_AF-R7TF09-F1
#
_entry.id   AF-R7TF09-F1
#
_cell.length_a   1.000
_cell.length_b   1.000
_cell.length_c   1.000
_cell.angle_alpha   90.00
_cell.angle_beta   90.00
_cell.angle_gamma   90.00
#
_symmetry.space_group_name_H-M   'P 1'
#
loop_
_entity.id
_entity.type
_entity.pdbx_description
1 polymer ?
#
loop_
_entity_poly.entity_id
_entity_poly.type
_entity_poly.pdbx_seq_one_letter_code
_entity_poly.pdbx_strand_id
1 'polypeptide(L)'
;YEIINEVFAYYVIGGLTVLGVCTNILSFIAMLQPEIRHQTTSAYLAALSLSDIVCLVFFTLRIWYNYPVYCHVNSYLRSAATTYSGWLIVAVSLERVIAVWFPLKASSWLTRKRSLIGIAFIAVGCLAVYAPRTVYASAENCSMNE
;
A
#
# COMPACT_ATOMS: atom_id res chain seq x y z
N TYR A 1 30.84 -1.60 12.88
CA TYR A 1 29.95 -0.63 12.20
C TYR A 1 28.72 -1.31 11.62
N GLU A 2 28.85 -2.40 10.86
CA GLU A 2 27.70 -3.15 10.29
C GLU A 2 26.70 -3.64 11.34
N ILE A 3 27.17 -4.28 12.43
CA ILE A 3 26.29 -4.79 13.50
C ILE A 3 25.49 -3.67 14.18
N ILE A 4 26.09 -2.49 14.37
CA ILE A 4 25.41 -1.35 15.00
C ILE A 4 24.30 -0.83 14.08
N ASN A 5 24.53 -0.83 12.77
CA ASN A 5 23.54 -0.41 11.78
C ASN A 5 22.36 -1.38 11.71
N GLU A 6 22.61 -2.69 11.79
CA GLU A 6 21.57 -3.73 11.80
C GLU A 6 20.70 -3.64 13.07
N VAL A 7 21.32 -3.50 14.24
CA VAL A 7 20.60 -3.34 15.51
C VAL A 7 19.80 -2.04 15.52
N PHE A 8 20.40 -0.95 15.06
CA PHE A 8 19.71 0.33 14.93
C PHE A 8 18.51 0.24 13.99
N ALA A 9 18.67 -0.39 12.82
CA ALA A 9 17.58 -0.60 11.87
C ALA A 9 16.45 -1.44 12.49
N TYR A 10 16.77 -2.50 13.24
CA TYR A 10 15.77 -3.34 13.89
C TYR A 10 14.86 -2.54 14.84
N TYR A 11 15.44 -1.74 15.74
CA TYR A 11 14.67 -0.94 16.69
C TYR A 11 13.91 0.21 16.04
N VAL A 12 14.55 0.92 15.09
CA VAL A 12 13.91 2.03 14.37
C VAL A 12 12.75 1.53 13.53
N ILE A 13 12.91 0.43 12.80
CA ILE A 13 11.84 -0.15 11.98
C ILE A 13 10.69 -0.64 12.86
N GLY A 14 10.98 -1.28 14.01
CA GLY A 14 9.94 -1.67 14.96
C GLY A 14 9.12 -0.47 15.45
N GLY A 15 9.80 0.61 15.85
CA GLY A 15 9.13 1.84 16.28
C GLY A 15 8.30 2.50 15.18
N LEU A 16 8.85 2.63 13.96
CA LEU A 16 8.15 3.16 12.80
C LEU A 16 6.94 2.32 12.41
N THR A 17 7.02 1.00 12.58
CA THR A 17 5.90 0.09 12.31
C THR A 17 4.76 0.32 13.29
N VAL A 18 5.04 0.40 14.60
CA VAL A 18 4.01 0.65 15.61
C VAL A 18 3.34 2.00 15.36
N LEU A 19 4.14 3.06 15.18
CA LEU A 19 3.62 4.39 14.89
C LEU A 19 2.82 4.41 13.57
N GLY A 20 3.36 3.79 12.52
CA GLY A 20 2.75 3.73 11.21
C GLY A 20 1.43 2.96 11.20
N VAL A 21 1.33 1.81 11.89
CA VAL A 21 0.08 1.06 12.01
C VAL A 21 -0.95 1.86 12.81
N CYS A 22 -0.56 2.43 13.96
CA CYS A 22 -1.46 3.25 14.77
C CYS A 22 -2.01 4.45 13.99
N THR A 23 -1.13 5.21 13.32
CA THR A 23 -1.53 6.38 12.54
C THR A 23 -2.40 6.02 11.35
N ASN A 24 -2.09 4.95 10.61
CA ASN A 24 -2.92 4.51 9.50
C ASN A 24 -4.28 3.97 9.95
N ILE A 25 -4.39 3.29 11.10
CA ILE A 25 -5.69 2.90 11.67
C ILE A 25 -6.52 4.14 11.98
N LEU A 26 -5.91 5.15 12.63
CA LEU A 26 -6.59 6.40 12.92
C LEU A 26 -7.01 7.13 11.64
N SER A 27 -6.15 7.17 10.61
CA SER A 27 -6.49 7.73 9.31
C SER A 27 -7.64 6.99 8.64
N PHE A 28 -7.65 5.65 8.68
CA PHE A 28 -8.74 4.85 8.14
C PHE A 28 -10.06 5.17 8.82
N ILE A 29 -10.08 5.18 10.16
CA ILE A 29 -11.27 5.52 10.96
C ILE A 29 -11.73 6.95 10.64
N ALA A 30 -10.81 7.91 10.56
CA ALA A 30 -11.13 9.29 10.20
C ALA A 30 -11.79 9.38 8.82
N MET A 31 -11.26 8.68 7.81
CA MET A 31 -11.82 8.66 6.45
C MET A 31 -13.20 7.98 6.36
N LEU A 32 -13.59 7.18 7.35
CA LEU A 32 -14.91 6.56 7.44
C LEU A 32 -15.97 7.41 8.15
N GLN A 33 -15.57 8.54 8.75
CA GLN A 33 -16.50 9.43 9.45
C GLN A 33 -17.62 9.92 8.52
N PRO A 34 -18.89 9.94 8.97
CA PRO A 34 -20.05 10.33 8.15
C PRO A 34 -19.89 11.65 7.39
N GLU A 35 -19.18 12.59 8.00
CA GLU A 35 -18.94 13.95 7.53
C GLU A 35 -18.07 13.98 6.27
N ILE A 36 -17.17 13.01 6.08
CA ILE A 36 -16.23 13.02 4.94
C ILE A 36 -16.29 11.76 4.07
N ARG A 37 -16.86 10.64 4.55
CA ARG A 37 -16.92 9.35 3.82
C ARG A 37 -17.59 9.39 2.44
N HIS A 38 -18.37 10.44 2.18
CA HIS A 38 -19.04 10.66 0.90
C HIS A 38 -18.11 11.26 -0.16
N GLN A 39 -17.01 11.89 0.24
CA GLN A 39 -16.00 12.44 -0.66
C GLN A 39 -15.24 11.30 -1.34
N THR A 40 -14.93 11.48 -2.62
CA THR A 40 -14.16 10.51 -3.40
C THR A 40 -12.74 10.35 -2.87
N THR A 41 -12.10 11.45 -2.48
CA THR A 41 -10.75 11.47 -1.92
C THR A 41 -10.68 10.67 -0.62
N SER A 42 -11.70 10.73 0.24
CA SER A 42 -11.75 9.91 1.47
C SER A 42 -11.74 8.41 1.18
N ALA A 43 -12.35 7.96 0.07
CA ALA A 43 -12.28 6.55 -0.33
C ALA A 43 -10.87 6.13 -0.75
N TYR A 44 -10.16 6.97 -1.51
CA TYR A 44 -8.76 6.71 -1.91
C TYR A 44 -7.83 6.73 -0.69
N LEU A 45 -8.00 7.69 0.22
CA LEU A 45 -7.18 7.78 1.44
C LEU A 45 -7.45 6.63 2.41
N ALA A 46 -8.70 6.15 2.50
CA ALA A 46 -9.01 4.94 3.27
C ALA A 46 -8.31 3.71 2.66
N ALA A 47 -8.36 3.54 1.34
CA ALA A 47 -7.65 2.46 0.66
C ALA A 47 -6.12 2.55 0.83
N LEU A 48 -5.58 3.77 0.83
CA LEU A 48 -4.15 4.04 1.05
C LEU A 48 -3.75 3.61 2.47
N SER A 49 -4.51 4.01 3.49
CA SER A 49 -4.22 3.63 4.87
C SER A 49 -4.26 2.12 5.11
N LEU A 50 -5.18 1.38 4.47
CA LEU A 50 -5.17 -0.08 4.49
C LEU A 50 -3.93 -0.67 3.82
N SER A 51 -3.55 -0.14 2.66
CA SER A 51 -2.33 -0.55 1.94
C SER A 51 -1.06 -0.35 2.76
N ASP A 52 -0.97 0.77 3.48
CA ASP A 52 0.20 1.11 4.28
C ASP A 52 0.30 0.22 5.53
N ILE A 53 -0.82 -0.13 6.19
CA ILE A 53 -0.84 -1.12 7.27
C ILE A 53 -0.35 -2.47 6.76
N VAL A 54 -0.86 -2.92 5.60
CA VAL A 54 -0.44 -4.17 4.96
C VAL A 54 1.07 -4.13 4.69
N CYS A 55 1.58 -3.06 4.09
CA CYS A 55 3.02 -2.88 3.83
C CYS A 55 3.85 -3.00 5.12
N LEU A 56 3.48 -2.28 6.17
CA LEU A 56 4.22 -2.24 7.43
C LEU A 56 4.25 -3.59 8.15
N VAL A 57 3.12 -4.30 8.18
CA VAL A 57 3.01 -5.63 8.78
C VAL A 57 3.91 -6.62 8.02
N PHE A 58 3.80 -6.69 6.70
CA PHE A 58 4.60 -7.58 5.87
C PHE A 58 6.10 -7.21 5.87
N PHE A 59 6.42 -5.91 5.94
CA PHE A 59 7.81 -5.47 6.09
C PHE A 59 8.43 -5.96 7.41
N THR A 60 7.68 -5.86 8.51
CA THR A 60 8.15 -6.28 9.84
C THR A 60 8.24 -7.80 9.95
N LEU A 61 7.25 -8.53 9.41
CA LEU A 61 7.29 -9.99 9.39
C LEU A 61 8.54 -10.52 8.70
N ARG A 62 9.03 -9.86 7.63
CA ARG A 62 10.28 -10.24 6.97
C ARG A 62 11.49 -10.14 7.90
N ILE A 63 11.56 -9.07 8.67
CA ILE A 63 12.73 -8.74 9.50
C ILE A 63 12.74 -9.65 10.74
N TRP A 64 11.57 -9.96 11.29
CA TRP A 64 11.43 -10.67 12.56
C TRP A 64 11.26 -12.18 12.37
N TYR A 65 10.67 -12.61 11.25
CA TYR A 65 10.33 -13.99 10.94
C TYR A 65 10.76 -14.34 9.50
N ASN A 66 12.05 -14.62 9.32
CA ASN A 66 12.64 -14.93 8.02
C ASN A 66 12.40 -16.40 7.58
N TYR A 67 11.15 -16.81 7.41
CA TYR A 67 10.84 -18.14 6.85
C TYR A 67 10.71 -18.10 5.32
N PRO A 68 11.16 -19.15 4.62
CA PRO A 68 11.22 -19.19 3.15
C PRO A 68 9.83 -19.08 2.48
N VAL A 69 8.80 -19.71 3.04
CA VAL A 69 7.42 -19.63 2.50
C VAL A 69 6.86 -18.21 2.62
N TYR A 70 7.18 -17.50 3.71
CA TYR A 70 6.80 -16.10 3.86
C TYR A 70 7.64 -15.20 2.95
N CYS A 71 8.89 -15.50 2.65
CA CYS A 71 9.76 -14.65 1.83
C CYS A 71 9.16 -14.33 0.45
N HIS A 72 8.62 -15.33 -0.26
CA HIS A 72 8.06 -15.15 -1.61
C HIS A 72 6.76 -14.33 -1.60
N VAL A 73 5.79 -14.77 -0.81
CA VAL A 73 4.48 -14.11 -0.70
C VAL A 73 4.64 -12.70 -0.15
N ASN A 74 5.53 -12.51 0.82
CA ASN A 74 5.83 -11.22 1.41
C ASN A 74 6.48 -10.26 0.42
N SER A 75 7.43 -10.74 -0.40
CA SER A 75 8.06 -9.89 -1.41
C SER A 75 7.07 -9.44 -2.48
N TYR A 76 6.22 -10.36 -2.94
CA TYR A 76 5.15 -10.06 -3.88
C TYR A 76 4.14 -9.05 -3.32
N LEU A 77 3.56 -9.34 -2.14
CA LEU A 77 2.55 -8.47 -1.54
C LEU A 77 3.11 -7.10 -1.21
N ARG A 78 4.35 -7.01 -0.72
CA ARG A 78 5.01 -5.73 -0.44
C ARG A 78 5.21 -4.90 -1.71
N SER A 79 5.69 -5.51 -2.79
CA SER A 79 5.86 -4.81 -4.06
C SER A 79 4.51 -4.35 -4.63
N ALA A 80 3.49 -5.20 -4.59
CA ALA A 80 2.15 -4.84 -5.04
C ALA A 80 1.55 -3.70 -4.21
N ALA A 81 1.63 -3.79 -2.88
CA ALA A 81 1.06 -2.80 -1.97
C ALA A 81 1.80 -1.44 -2.04
N THR A 82 3.13 -1.44 -2.15
CA THR A 82 3.91 -0.19 -2.32
C THR A 82 3.51 0.54 -3.60
N THR A 83 3.38 -0.18 -4.70
CA THR A 83 2.98 0.37 -6.00
C THR A 83 1.52 0.81 -6.00
N TYR A 84 0.66 0.05 -5.33
CA TYR A 84 -0.74 0.40 -5.12
C TYR A 84 -0.88 1.72 -4.35
N SER A 85 -0.18 1.89 -3.22
CA SER A 85 -0.13 3.15 -2.47
C SER A 85 0.31 4.32 -3.37
N GLY A 86 1.35 4.12 -4.18
CA GLY A 86 1.81 5.14 -5.15
C GLY A 86 0.73 5.55 -6.16
N TRP A 87 0.04 4.59 -6.76
CA TRP A 87 -1.03 4.87 -7.72
C TRP A 87 -2.28 5.48 -7.08
N LEU A 88 -2.60 5.15 -5.82
CA LEU A 88 -3.67 5.81 -5.08
C LEU A 88 -3.34 7.30 -4.86
N ILE A 89 -2.09 7.63 -4.53
CA ILE A 89 -1.64 9.03 -4.42
C ILE A 89 -1.77 9.75 -5.75
N VAL A 90 -1.35 9.12 -6.86
CA VAL A 90 -1.54 9.68 -8.21
C VAL A 90 -3.02 9.92 -8.50
N ALA A 91 -3.90 8.98 -8.17
CA ALA A 91 -5.33 9.12 -8.36
C ALA A 91 -5.90 10.31 -7.57
N VAL A 92 -5.53 10.45 -6.29
CA VAL A 92 -5.92 11.61 -5.46
C VAL A 92 -5.45 12.93 -6.08
N SER A 93 -4.19 12.99 -6.53
CA SER A 93 -3.66 14.17 -7.20
C SER A 93 -4.44 14.51 -8.48
N LEU A 94 -4.79 13.50 -9.29
CA LEU A 94 -5.63 13.68 -10.48
C LEU A 94 -7.02 14.20 -10.12
N GLU A 95 -7.65 13.71 -9.05
CA GLU A 95 -8.93 14.26 -8.58
C GLU A 95 -8.80 15.75 -8.24
N ARG A 96 -7.73 16.15 -7.55
CA ARG A 96 -7.48 17.54 -7.19
C ARG A 96 -7.26 18.41 -8.44
N VAL A 97 -6.52 17.93 -9.42
CA VAL A 97 -6.34 18.65 -10.70
C VAL A 97 -7.68 18.80 -11.42
N ILE A 98 -8.50 17.75 -11.51
CA ILE A 98 -9.83 17.80 -12.15
C ILE A 98 -10.75 18.79 -11.42
N ALA A 99 -10.76 18.78 -10.10
CA ALA A 99 -11.59 19.67 -9.29
C ALA A 99 -11.25 21.16 -9.51
N VAL A 100 -9.97 21.48 -9.69
CA VAL A 100 -9.50 22.86 -9.89
C VAL A 100 -9.65 23.30 -11.35
N TRP A 101 -9.24 22.47 -12.31
CA TRP A 101 -9.18 22.86 -13.73
C TRP A 101 -10.53 22.68 -14.44
N PHE A 102 -11.37 21.75 -13.99
CA PHE A 102 -12.64 21.41 -14.63
C PHE A 102 -13.80 21.34 -13.62
N PRO A 103 -14.11 22.43 -12.90
CA PRO A 103 -15.08 22.41 -11.81
C PRO A 103 -16.48 21.95 -12.23
N LEU A 104 -16.94 22.33 -13.44
CA LEU A 104 -18.25 21.91 -13.98
C LEU A 104 -18.31 20.40 -14.30
N LYS A 105 -17.19 19.81 -14.74
CA LYS A 105 -17.10 18.37 -15.02
C LYS A 105 -16.82 17.56 -13.77
N ALA A 106 -16.17 18.15 -12.77
CA ALA A 106 -15.78 17.49 -11.52
C ALA A 106 -16.98 16.84 -10.80
N SER A 107 -18.13 17.53 -10.72
CA SER A 107 -19.37 16.98 -10.13
C SER A 107 -19.87 15.69 -10.81
N SER A 108 -19.67 15.59 -12.14
CA SER A 108 -20.05 14.40 -12.92
C SER A 108 -18.97 13.32 -12.90
N TRP A 109 -17.69 13.70 -12.91
CA TRP A 109 -16.56 12.80 -13.05
C TRP A 109 -16.12 12.18 -11.72
N LEU A 110 -16.07 12.98 -10.66
CA LEU A 110 -15.63 12.60 -9.31
C LEU A 110 -16.82 12.08 -8.51
N THR A 111 -17.22 10.85 -8.80
CA THR A 111 -18.28 10.17 -8.05
C THR A 111 -17.72 9.00 -7.27
N ARG A 112 -18.24 8.80 -6.05
CA ARG A 112 -17.77 7.74 -5.15
C ARG A 112 -17.79 6.34 -5.80
N LYS A 113 -18.82 6.05 -6.61
CA LYS A 113 -18.91 4.79 -7.36
C LYS A 113 -17.74 4.60 -8.33
N ARG A 114 -17.41 5.65 -9.11
CA ARG A 114 -16.28 5.61 -10.05
C ARG A 114 -14.94 5.52 -9.33
N SER A 115 -14.78 6.23 -8.21
CA SER A 115 -13.57 6.16 -7.40
C SER A 115 -13.36 4.75 -6.83
N LEU A 116 -14.40 4.10 -6.31
CA LEU A 116 -14.32 2.71 -5.85
C LEU A 116 -13.95 1.72 -6.97
N ILE A 117 -14.50 1.91 -8.18
CA ILE A 117 -14.10 1.13 -9.36
C ILE A 117 -12.63 1.37 -9.69
N GLY A 118 -12.17 2.63 -9.65
CA GLY A 118 -10.78 3.00 -9.87
C GLY A 118 -9.84 2.36 -8.85
N ILE A 119 -10.19 2.40 -7.56
CA ILE A 119 -9.45 1.75 -6.48
C ILE A 119 -9.31 0.25 -6.75
N ALA A 120 -10.40 -0.44 -7.08
CA ALA A 120 -10.38 -1.87 -7.39
C ALA A 120 -9.54 -2.18 -8.64
N PHE A 121 -9.65 -1.36 -9.68
CA PHE A 121 -8.88 -1.51 -10.91
C PHE A 121 -7.38 -1.34 -10.67
N ILE A 122 -6.96 -0.33 -9.90
CA ILE A 122 -5.56 -0.12 -9.52
C ILE A 122 -5.07 -1.33 -8.70
N ALA A 123 -5.87 -1.85 -7.76
CA ALA A 123 -5.50 -3.00 -6.95
C ALA A 123 -5.24 -4.25 -7.81
N VAL A 124 -6.18 -4.58 -8.71
CA VAL A 124 -6.04 -5.70 -9.65
C VAL A 124 -4.85 -5.50 -10.58
N GLY A 125 -4.66 -4.29 -11.12
CA GLY A 125 -3.53 -3.96 -11.98
C GLY A 125 -2.18 -4.15 -11.27
N CYS A 126 -2.07 -3.68 -10.03
CA CYS A 126 -0.85 -3.87 -9.24
C CYS A 126 -0.58 -5.35 -8.96
N LEU A 127 -1.58 -6.11 -8.53
CA LEU A 127 -1.43 -7.55 -8.29
C LEU A 127 -1.01 -8.30 -9.56
N ALA A 128 -1.64 -7.99 -10.70
CA ALA A 128 -1.32 -8.62 -11.99
C ALA A 128 0.12 -8.33 -12.45
N VAL A 129 0.61 -7.11 -12.28
CA VAL A 129 1.98 -6.71 -12.66
C VAL A 129 3.05 -7.48 -11.86
N TYR A 130 2.79 -7.75 -10.58
CA TYR A 130 3.76 -8.45 -9.73
C TYR A 130 3.57 -9.97 -9.68
N ALA A 131 2.45 -10.51 -10.19
CA ALA A 131 2.19 -11.94 -10.19
C ALA A 131 3.29 -12.78 -10.87
N PRO A 132 3.92 -12.35 -11.98
CA PRO A 132 5.05 -13.08 -12.56
C PRO A 132 6.27 -13.17 -11.63
N ARG A 133 6.48 -12.18 -10.74
CA ARG A 133 7.65 -12.20 -9.84
C ARG A 133 7.63 -13.36 -8.85
N THR A 134 6.45 -13.86 -8.44
CA THR A 134 6.39 -15.05 -7.58
C THR A 134 6.90 -16.28 -8.33
N VAL A 135 6.59 -16.39 -9.63
CA VAL A 135 7.00 -17.48 -10.52
C VAL A 135 8.50 -17.44 -10.82
N TYR A 136 9.06 -16.25 -11.08
CA TYR A 136 10.51 -16.12 -11.30
C TYR A 136 11.32 -16.26 -10.01
N ALA A 137 10.83 -15.76 -8.87
CA ALA A 137 11.51 -15.94 -7.58
C ALA A 137 11.58 -17.41 -7.12
N SER A 138 10.64 -18.27 -7.56
CA SER A 138 10.74 -19.72 -7.35
C SER A 138 11.90 -20.38 -8.11
N ALA A 139 12.43 -19.76 -9.18
CA ALA A 139 13.53 -20.32 -9.96
C ALA A 139 14.92 -19.98 -9.38
N GLU A 140 15.10 -18.80 -8.77
CA GLU A 140 16.42 -18.32 -8.32
C GLU A 140 16.81 -18.74 -6.88
N ASN A 141 15.83 -19.03 -6.01
CA ASN A 141 16.11 -19.39 -4.60
C ASN A 141 16.21 -20.90 -4.32
N CYS A 142 16.00 -21.76 -5.33
CA CYS A 142 16.28 -23.20 -5.22
C CYS A 142 17.76 -23.56 -5.48
N SER A 143 18.54 -22.67 -6.09
CA SER A 143 19.96 -22.91 -6.41
C SER A 143 20.95 -22.42 -5.34
N MET A 144 20.48 -21.87 -4.21
CA MET A 144 21.35 -21.48 -3.08
C MET A 144 21.27 -22.43 -1.88
N ASN A 145 20.53 -23.53 -2.01
CA ASN A 145 20.45 -24.61 -1.02
C ASN A 145 21.10 -25.92 -1.51
N GLU A 146 21.89 -25.89 -2.59
CA GLU A 146 22.83 -26.96 -2.97
C GLU A 146 24.28 -26.51 -2.74
#